data_AF-A0AB39IUH5-F1
#
_entry.id   AF-A0AB39IUH5-F1
#
_cell.length_a   1.000
_cell.length_b   1.000
_cell.length_c   1.000
_cell.angle_alpha   90.00
_cell.angle_beta   90.00
_cell.angle_gamma   90.00
#
_symmetry.space_group_name_H-M   'P 1'
#
loop_
_entity.id
_entity.type
_entity.pdbx_description
1 polymer ?
#
loop_
_entity_poly.entity_id
_entity_poly.type
_entity_poly.pdbx_seq_one_letter_code
_entity_poly.pdbx_strand_id
1 'polypeptide(L)'
;MVAGITGNLVALSGSINANNLTAGTYTYEMVTNVPNNTGTPSPANVLATVSLVVTATITGTIKFSSKPTDVGAQSVFVSNNGVYTVAPATVTWTSNVPTAPVVRDDSLSLFISPTPATSAVYTVYVRTDV
;
A
#
# COMPACT_ATOMS: atom_id res chain seq x y z
N MET A 1 15.42 25.04 14.88
CA MET A 1 14.64 24.43 13.79
C MET A 1 15.63 23.85 12.80
N VAL A 2 15.81 22.52 12.76
CA VAL A 2 16.61 21.88 11.70
C VAL A 2 15.74 21.91 10.45
N ALA A 3 16.22 22.50 9.36
CA ALA A 3 15.53 22.44 8.07
C ALA A 3 15.49 20.96 7.63
N GLY A 4 14.35 20.31 7.81
CA GLY A 4 14.18 18.90 7.50
C GLY A 4 14.17 18.67 6.00
N ILE A 5 14.97 17.72 5.54
CA ILE A 5 14.86 17.17 4.17
C ILE A 5 13.45 16.59 4.04
N THR A 6 12.70 17.04 3.03
CA THR A 6 11.34 16.54 2.75
C THR A 6 11.44 15.39 1.75
N GLY A 7 10.91 14.23 2.10
CA GLY A 7 10.73 13.11 1.18
C GLY A 7 9.33 13.14 0.56
N ASN A 8 9.13 12.43 -0.54
CA ASN A 8 7.82 12.20 -1.16
C ASN A 8 7.56 10.70 -1.29
N LEU A 9 6.33 10.27 -1.03
CA LEU A 9 5.91 8.90 -1.34
C LEU A 9 5.93 8.69 -2.86
N VAL A 10 6.62 7.64 -3.32
CA VAL A 10 6.75 7.36 -4.77
C VAL A 10 6.18 6.02 -5.19
N ALA A 11 6.04 5.05 -4.26
CA ALA A 11 5.39 3.78 -4.53
C ALA A 11 5.03 3.03 -3.24
N LEU A 12 4.15 2.06 -3.38
CA LEU A 12 3.90 0.98 -2.44
C LEU A 12 4.10 -0.34 -3.19
N SER A 13 4.79 -1.30 -2.57
CA SER A 13 4.76 -2.70 -3.00
C SER A 13 4.33 -3.61 -1.86
N GLY A 14 3.68 -4.71 -2.22
CA GLY A 14 3.19 -5.70 -1.27
C GLY A 14 3.43 -7.12 -1.75
N SER A 15 3.70 -8.00 -0.79
CA SER A 15 3.77 -9.44 -0.96
C SER A 15 2.94 -10.11 0.15
N ILE A 16 1.87 -10.79 -0.22
CA ILE A 16 0.92 -11.43 0.71
C ILE A 16 1.01 -12.94 0.49
N ASN A 17 1.28 -13.71 1.55
CA ASN A 17 1.12 -15.16 1.52
C ASN A 17 -0.22 -15.51 2.15
N ALA A 18 -1.15 -16.03 1.35
CA ALA A 18 -2.50 -16.34 1.78
C ALA A 18 -2.94 -17.73 1.33
N ASN A 19 -3.66 -18.41 2.21
CA ASN A 19 -4.46 -19.58 1.87
C ASN A 19 -5.93 -19.15 1.87
N ASN A 20 -6.46 -18.87 0.67
CA ASN A 20 -7.80 -18.33 0.40
C ASN A 20 -8.00 -16.87 0.82
N LEU A 21 -7.22 -15.95 0.25
CA LEU A 21 -7.55 -14.52 0.29
C LEU A 21 -8.91 -14.31 -0.40
N THR A 22 -9.90 -13.84 0.35
CA THR A 22 -11.27 -13.66 -0.12
C THR A 22 -11.42 -12.52 -1.11
N ALA A 23 -12.42 -12.59 -1.99
CA ALA A 23 -12.82 -11.45 -2.79
C ALA A 23 -13.22 -10.27 -1.90
N GLY A 24 -12.85 -9.06 -2.31
CA GLY A 24 -13.05 -7.86 -1.52
C GLY A 24 -12.10 -6.74 -1.91
N THR A 25 -12.23 -5.62 -1.22
CA THR A 25 -11.31 -4.48 -1.37
C THR A 25 -10.46 -4.38 -0.10
N TYR A 26 -9.14 -4.37 -0.29
CA TYR A 26 -8.14 -4.18 0.75
C TYR A 26 -7.51 -2.80 0.55
N THR A 27 -7.69 -1.94 1.54
CA THR A 27 -7.19 -0.57 1.52
C THR A 27 -5.89 -0.49 2.29
N TYR A 28 -4.90 0.17 1.70
CA TYR A 28 -3.59 0.45 2.26
C TYR A 28 -3.43 1.96 2.36
N GLU A 29 -3.35 2.46 3.58
CA GLU A 29 -3.17 3.88 3.86
C GLU A 29 -1.76 4.10 4.38
N MET A 30 -1.00 4.95 3.70
CA MET A 30 0.27 5.47 4.19
C MET A 30 -0.05 6.71 5.02
N VAL A 31 0.27 6.66 6.31
CA VAL A 31 -0.26 7.59 7.31
C VAL A 31 0.86 8.19 8.14
N THR A 32 0.77 9.48 8.46
CA THR A 32 1.71 10.17 9.35
C THR A 32 1.12 10.50 10.70
N ASN A 33 1.95 10.39 11.74
CA ASN A 33 1.67 10.93 13.07
C ASN A 33 0.33 10.46 13.68
N VAL A 34 0.01 9.18 13.52
CA VAL A 34 -1.23 8.58 14.03
C VAL A 34 -1.25 8.62 15.56
N PRO A 35 -2.27 9.23 16.20
CA PRO A 35 -2.41 9.18 17.65
C PRO A 35 -2.56 7.75 18.18
N ASN A 36 -2.07 7.49 19.38
CA ASN A 36 -2.25 6.21 20.07
C ASN A 36 -3.75 5.82 20.16
N ASN A 37 -4.05 4.53 20.00
CA ASN A 37 -5.36 3.89 20.20
C ASN A 37 -6.49 4.24 19.20
N THR A 38 -6.22 4.89 18.08
CA THR A 38 -7.23 5.06 17.03
C THR A 38 -7.32 3.80 16.16
N GLY A 39 -8.48 3.16 16.12
CA GLY A 39 -8.73 1.98 15.27
C GLY A 39 -8.80 2.28 13.76
N THR A 40 -8.82 3.56 13.38
CA THR A 40 -8.76 4.03 11.99
C THR A 40 -8.02 5.37 11.95
N PRO A 41 -7.10 5.57 11.00
CA PRO A 41 -6.48 6.87 10.75
C PRO A 41 -7.48 8.00 10.57
N SER A 42 -7.16 9.19 11.09
CA SER A 42 -7.88 10.40 10.68
C SER A 42 -7.53 10.70 9.21
N PRO A 43 -8.48 11.11 8.36
CA PRO A 43 -8.20 11.48 6.97
C PRO A 43 -7.12 12.55 6.82
N ALA A 44 -6.97 13.45 7.81
CA ALA A 44 -5.93 14.48 7.82
C ALA A 44 -4.50 13.93 7.94
N ASN A 45 -4.37 12.70 8.43
CA ASN A 45 -3.09 12.00 8.59
C ASN A 45 -2.77 11.07 7.41
N VAL A 46 -3.73 10.80 6.53
CA VAL A 46 -3.55 9.89 5.38
C VAL A 46 -2.86 10.66 4.25
N LEU A 47 -1.62 10.29 3.97
CA LEU A 47 -0.84 10.85 2.87
C LEU A 47 -1.22 10.25 1.52
N ALA A 48 -1.42 8.93 1.51
CA ALA A 48 -1.76 8.22 0.31
C ALA A 48 -2.55 6.95 0.58
N THR A 49 -3.33 6.58 -0.43
CA THR A 49 -4.20 5.40 -0.40
C THR A 49 -3.94 4.55 -1.62
N VAL A 50 -3.78 3.25 -1.40
CA VAL A 50 -3.72 2.23 -2.44
C VAL A 50 -4.83 1.22 -2.19
N SER A 51 -5.53 0.84 -3.24
CA SER A 51 -6.62 -0.14 -3.18
C SER A 51 -6.22 -1.39 -3.95
N LEU A 52 -6.25 -2.54 -3.29
CA LEU A 52 -6.19 -3.85 -3.91
C LEU A 52 -7.61 -4.40 -3.99
N VAL A 53 -8.13 -4.55 -5.19
CA VAL A 53 -9.45 -5.13 -5.45
C VAL A 53 -9.25 -6.57 -5.90
N VAL A 54 -9.76 -7.51 -5.12
CA VAL A 54 -9.73 -8.95 -5.41
C VAL A 54 -11.13 -9.38 -5.84
N THR A 55 -11.25 -9.97 -7.03
CA THR A 55 -12.55 -10.33 -7.63
C THR A 55 -12.91 -11.81 -7.49
N ALA A 56 -11.93 -12.66 -7.18
CA ALA A 56 -12.14 -14.07 -6.85
C ALA A 56 -11.10 -14.53 -5.82
N THR A 57 -11.39 -15.60 -5.09
CA THR A 57 -10.47 -16.13 -4.06
C THR A 57 -9.10 -16.47 -4.62
N ILE A 58 -8.02 -16.04 -3.93
CA ILE A 58 -6.64 -16.26 -4.35
C ILE A 58 -5.88 -17.06 -3.28
N THR A 59 -5.13 -18.08 -3.69
CA THR A 59 -4.22 -18.84 -2.82
C THR A 59 -2.81 -18.82 -3.39
N GLY A 60 -1.83 -18.54 -2.53
CA GLY A 60 -0.42 -18.48 -2.87
C GLY A 60 0.26 -17.18 -2.41
N THR A 61 1.44 -16.91 -2.96
CA THR A 61 2.16 -15.65 -2.79
C THR A 61 1.68 -14.65 -3.83
N ILE A 62 1.01 -13.61 -3.37
CA ILE A 62 0.45 -12.53 -4.17
C ILE A 62 1.40 -11.35 -4.11
N LYS A 63 1.77 -10.77 -5.26
CA LYS A 63 2.59 -9.57 -5.33
C LYS A 63 1.91 -8.48 -6.14
N PHE A 64 2.10 -7.24 -5.70
CA PHE A 64 1.60 -6.06 -6.39
C PHE A 64 2.49 -4.86 -6.09
N SER A 65 2.38 -3.83 -6.93
CA SER A 65 2.97 -2.53 -6.70
C SER A 65 2.10 -1.46 -7.33
N SER A 66 2.08 -0.27 -6.75
CA SER A 66 1.36 0.88 -7.27
C SER A 66 2.14 2.16 -6.97
N LYS A 67 2.08 3.13 -7.87
CA LYS A 67 2.68 4.46 -7.73
C LYS A 67 1.70 5.56 -8.15
N PRO A 68 1.86 6.81 -7.66
CA PRO A 68 0.96 7.92 -8.00
C PRO A 68 0.83 8.22 -9.50
N THR A 69 1.82 7.84 -10.30
CA THR A 69 1.87 8.10 -11.75
C THR A 69 1.33 6.96 -12.59
N ASP A 70 0.84 5.88 -11.97
CA ASP A 70 0.20 4.80 -12.70
C ASP A 70 -1.11 5.27 -13.33
N VAL A 71 -1.31 4.91 -14.60
CA VAL A 71 -2.55 5.21 -15.32
C VAL A 71 -3.48 4.02 -15.18
N GLY A 72 -4.54 4.20 -14.39
CA GLY A 72 -5.55 3.18 -14.16
C GLY A 72 -5.07 2.00 -13.31
N ALA A 73 -5.88 0.94 -13.30
CA ALA A 73 -5.65 -0.24 -12.51
C ALA A 73 -4.46 -1.07 -13.02
N GLN A 74 -3.55 -1.44 -12.11
CA GLN A 74 -2.38 -2.24 -12.41
C GLN A 74 -2.61 -3.72 -12.08
N SER A 75 -1.92 -4.59 -12.82
CA SER A 75 -2.02 -6.05 -12.65
C SER A 75 -1.43 -6.51 -11.32
N VAL A 76 -2.11 -7.48 -10.71
CA VAL A 76 -1.63 -8.22 -9.55
C VAL A 76 -1.21 -9.60 -10.00
N PHE A 77 -0.18 -10.17 -9.38
CA PHE A 77 0.33 -11.49 -9.74
C PHE A 77 0.27 -12.45 -8.55
N VAL A 78 0.07 -13.74 -8.82
CA VAL A 78 0.09 -14.80 -7.81
C VAL A 78 0.98 -15.95 -8.26
N SER A 79 1.68 -16.57 -7.31
CA SER A 79 2.32 -17.87 -7.49
C SER A 79 1.85 -18.83 -6.40
N ASN A 80 1.42 -20.03 -6.79
CA ASN A 80 1.11 -21.12 -5.89
C ASN A 80 2.02 -22.32 -6.22
N ASN A 81 3.25 -22.28 -5.70
CA ASN A 81 4.32 -23.26 -6.00
C ASN A 81 4.70 -23.32 -7.50
N GLY A 82 4.70 -22.17 -8.19
CA GLY A 82 5.03 -22.10 -9.62
C GLY A 82 5.50 -20.74 -10.10
N VAL A 83 5.45 -20.51 -11.42
CA VAL A 83 5.70 -19.18 -12.01
C VAL A 83 4.56 -18.24 -11.66
N TYR A 84 4.87 -16.95 -11.48
CA TYR A 84 3.84 -15.93 -11.27
C TYR A 84 2.95 -15.77 -12.49
N THR A 85 1.64 -15.78 -12.27
CA THR A 85 0.61 -15.51 -13.29
C THR A 85 -0.27 -14.34 -12.84
N VAL A 86 -1.03 -13.76 -13.77
CA VAL A 86 -1.98 -12.69 -13.44
C VAL A 86 -3.07 -13.24 -12.53
N ALA A 87 -3.28 -12.57 -11.40
CA ALA A 87 -4.30 -12.91 -10.42
C ALA A 87 -5.65 -12.27 -10.79
N PRO A 88 -6.78 -12.77 -10.27
CA PRO A 88 -8.09 -12.11 -10.34
C PRO A 88 -8.12 -10.92 -9.35
N ALA A 89 -7.21 -9.97 -9.53
CA ALA A 89 -7.10 -8.78 -8.71
C ALA A 89 -6.40 -7.65 -9.46
N THR A 90 -6.68 -6.43 -9.03
CA THR A 90 -6.03 -5.22 -9.54
C THR A 90 -5.62 -4.32 -8.38
N VAL A 91 -4.53 -3.58 -8.54
CA VAL A 91 -4.10 -2.56 -7.58
C VAL A 91 -4.19 -1.17 -8.20
N THR A 92 -4.65 -0.19 -7.44
CA THR A 92 -4.77 1.20 -7.90
C THR A 92 -4.27 2.15 -6.83
N TRP A 93 -3.46 3.12 -7.23
CA TRP A 93 -3.14 4.28 -6.39
C TRP A 93 -4.30 5.28 -6.48
N THR A 94 -4.94 5.61 -5.36
CA THR A 94 -6.17 6.43 -5.38
C THR A 94 -5.96 7.83 -4.82
N SER A 95 -4.88 8.12 -4.10
CA SER A 95 -4.61 9.50 -3.68
C SER A 95 -4.01 10.32 -4.84
N ASN A 96 -4.64 11.45 -5.16
CA ASN A 96 -4.20 12.34 -6.23
C ASN A 96 -3.18 13.39 -5.75
N VAL A 97 -2.53 13.21 -4.61
CA VAL A 97 -1.56 14.19 -4.10
C VAL A 97 -0.20 13.93 -4.76
N PRO A 98 0.27 14.79 -5.68
CA PRO A 98 1.51 14.54 -6.44
C PRO A 98 2.75 14.60 -5.54
N THR A 99 2.63 15.30 -4.41
CA THR A 99 3.62 15.42 -3.35
C THR A 99 2.94 15.00 -2.06
N ALA A 100 3.15 13.76 -1.64
CA ALA A 100 2.80 13.30 -0.31
C ALA A 100 4.05 13.45 0.57
N PRO A 101 4.30 14.66 1.13
CA PRO A 101 5.53 14.95 1.82
C PRO A 101 5.60 14.14 3.12
N VAL A 102 6.77 13.58 3.38
CA VAL A 102 7.15 12.98 4.66
C VAL A 102 8.34 13.80 5.16
N VAL A 103 8.19 14.45 6.32
CA VAL A 103 9.32 15.16 6.94
C VAL A 103 10.07 14.24 7.89
N ARG A 104 11.34 14.52 8.15
CA ARG A 104 12.23 13.65 8.96
C ARG A 104 11.68 13.30 10.35
N ASP A 105 10.92 14.21 10.95
CA ASP A 105 10.37 14.05 12.29
C ASP A 105 8.97 13.39 12.29
N ASP A 106 8.39 13.10 11.12
CA ASP A 106 7.15 12.34 11.01
C ASP A 106 7.38 10.86 11.29
N SER A 107 6.44 10.25 12.02
CA SER A 107 6.30 8.80 11.97
C SER A 107 5.55 8.41 10.70
N LEU A 108 6.10 7.50 9.89
CA LEU A 108 5.40 6.92 8.73
C LEU A 108 4.93 5.51 9.07
N SER A 109 3.62 5.29 8.95
CA SER A 109 2.98 4.01 9.23
C SER A 109 2.16 3.53 8.03
N LEU A 110 1.99 2.21 7.94
CA LEU A 110 1.10 1.59 6.97
C LEU A 110 -0.11 1.01 7.71
N PHE A 111 -1.28 1.58 7.48
CA PHE A 111 -2.55 1.06 7.97
C PHE A 111 -3.23 0.25 6.87
N ILE A 112 -3.79 -0.91 7.21
CA ILE A 112 -4.35 -1.86 6.24
C ILE A 112 -5.71 -2.31 6.74
N SER A 113 -6.74 -2.23 5.89
CA SER A 113 -8.09 -2.64 6.25
C SER A 113 -8.86 -3.22 5.06
N PRO A 114 -9.44 -4.43 5.18
CA PRO A 114 -9.16 -5.41 6.24
C PRO A 114 -7.71 -5.94 6.13
N THR A 115 -7.19 -6.60 7.17
CA THR A 115 -5.89 -7.27 7.10
C THR A 115 -5.97 -8.49 6.16
N PRO A 116 -5.21 -8.55 5.06
CA PRO A 116 -5.36 -9.60 4.05
C PRO A 116 -4.87 -10.97 4.52
N ALA A 117 -3.77 -11.01 5.27
CA ALA A 117 -3.21 -12.24 5.81
C ALA A 117 -2.30 -11.94 7.01
N THR A 118 -1.99 -12.97 7.80
CA THR A 118 -1.01 -12.89 8.90
C THR A 118 0.44 -12.90 8.41
N SER A 119 0.68 -13.37 7.18
CA SER A 119 1.99 -13.38 6.54
C SER A 119 1.98 -12.46 5.33
N ALA A 120 2.45 -11.24 5.52
CA ALA A 120 2.61 -10.27 4.45
C ALA A 120 3.77 -9.32 4.73
N VAL A 121 4.39 -8.84 3.66
CA VAL A 121 5.47 -7.84 3.70
C VAL A 121 5.08 -6.69 2.77
N TYR A 122 5.30 -5.47 3.24
CA TYR A 122 5.02 -4.26 2.49
C TYR A 122 6.25 -3.36 2.48
N THR A 123 6.43 -2.62 1.39
CA THR A 123 7.50 -1.64 1.27
C THR A 123 6.91 -0.33 0.78
N VAL A 124 7.08 0.72 1.59
CA VAL A 124 6.75 2.09 1.22
C VAL A 124 8.03 2.75 0.71
N TYR A 125 7.98 3.29 -0.51
CA TYR A 125 9.12 3.94 -1.12
C TYR A 125 8.99 5.44 -0.92
N VAL A 126 10.01 6.03 -0.30
CA VAL A 126 10.14 7.46 -0.11
C VAL A 126 11.35 7.95 -0.91
N ARG A 127 11.17 9.01 -1.68
CA ARG A 127 12.25 9.67 -2.42
C ARG A 127 12.43 11.08 -1.89
N THR A 128 13.64 11.42 -1.50
CA THR A 128 14.05 12.82 -1.31
C THR A 128 14.52 13.37 -2.66
N ASP A 129 14.28 14.66 -2.88
CA ASP A 129 14.74 15.40 -4.05
C ASP A 129 16.18 15.93 -3.91
N VAL A 130 16.84 15.65 -2.78
CA VAL A 130 18.27 15.91 -2.55
C VAL A 130 19.17 14.88 -3.21
#